data_AF-U2QXW5-F1
#
_entry.id   AF-U2QXW5-F1
#
_cell.length_a   1.000
_cell.length_b   1.000
_cell.length_c   1.000
_cell.angle_alpha   90.00
_cell.angle_beta   90.00
_cell.angle_gamma   90.00
#
_symmetry.space_group_name_H-M   'P 1'
#
loop_
_entity.id
_entity.type
_entity.pdbx_description
1 polymer ?
#
loop_
_entity_poly.entity_id
_entity_poly.type
_entity_poly.pdbx_seq_one_letter_code
_entity_poly.pdbx_strand_id
1 'polypeptide(L)'
;MATFEKYLNSEGDTENKERQLKIINKIILSDESVQKIKNINKEIKILAVAEIYCPDCRAVVSFLEKFAELNDKIKIEYSTREEAHELLLKATGTARIPTLFADNGNKSEVFLTEFPKVVQKHMSENPEQFDEIKYNFRTGKFNKEIEEELVSYLVSL
;
A
#
# COMPACT_ATOMS: atom_id res chain seq x y z
N MET A 1 -13.61 -5.43 8.38
CA MET A 1 -12.97 -5.25 7.07
C MET A 1 -13.85 -4.39 6.17
N ALA A 2 -13.27 -3.35 5.59
CA ALA A 2 -13.94 -2.30 4.84
C ALA A 2 -13.53 -2.33 3.35
N THR A 3 -14.42 -1.92 2.45
CA THR A 3 -14.09 -1.69 1.04
C THR A 3 -13.28 -0.40 0.88
N PHE A 4 -12.67 -0.19 -0.29
CA PHE A 4 -12.00 1.07 -0.61
C PHE A 4 -12.94 2.28 -0.49
N GLU A 5 -14.20 2.15 -0.91
CA GLU A 5 -15.20 3.21 -0.75
C GLU A 5 -15.43 3.57 0.71
N LYS A 6 -15.51 2.58 1.60
CA LYS A 6 -15.65 2.84 3.05
C LYS A 6 -14.37 3.46 3.63
N TYR A 7 -13.19 3.05 3.16
CA TYR A 7 -11.91 3.69 3.50
C TYR A 7 -11.87 5.16 3.05
N LEU A 8 -12.27 5.46 1.82
CA LEU A 8 -12.27 6.84 1.29
C LEU A 8 -13.22 7.77 2.05
N ASN A 9 -14.31 7.23 2.58
CA ASN A 9 -15.32 8.00 3.29
C ASN A 9 -15.17 7.89 4.83
N SER A 10 -14.09 7.27 5.33
CA SER A 10 -13.82 7.26 6.76
C SER A 10 -13.61 8.69 7.24
N GLU A 11 -14.24 9.06 8.36
CA GLU A 11 -14.06 10.36 9.04
C GLU A 11 -14.69 11.59 8.37
N GLY A 12 -15.43 11.44 7.27
CA GLY A 12 -16.07 12.57 6.58
C GLY A 12 -15.08 13.57 5.96
N ASP A 13 -13.82 13.15 5.82
CA ASP A 13 -12.70 13.97 5.36
C ASP A 13 -12.67 14.08 3.83
N THR A 14 -13.46 15.03 3.32
CA THR A 14 -13.57 15.29 1.88
C THR A 14 -12.23 15.71 1.25
N GLU A 15 -11.39 16.44 1.99
CA GLU A 15 -10.12 16.93 1.45
C GLU A 15 -9.11 15.79 1.24
N ASN A 16 -8.93 14.91 2.23
CA ASN A 16 -8.00 13.81 2.09
C ASN A 16 -8.51 12.75 1.10
N LYS A 17 -9.82 12.57 0.97
CA LYS A 17 -10.44 11.80 -0.12
C LYS A 17 -10.07 12.35 -1.49
N GLU A 18 -10.25 13.65 -1.72
CA GLU A 18 -9.86 14.27 -2.99
C GLU A 18 -8.37 14.11 -3.28
N ARG A 19 -7.52 14.27 -2.27
CA ARG A 19 -6.08 14.08 -2.39
C ARG A 19 -5.73 12.65 -2.78
N GLN A 20 -6.37 11.65 -2.16
CA GLN A 20 -6.19 10.23 -2.52
C GLN A 20 -6.54 9.96 -3.98
N LEU A 21 -7.72 10.42 -4.43
CA LEU A 21 -8.15 10.25 -5.83
C LEU A 21 -7.21 10.97 -6.81
N LYS A 22 -6.73 12.17 -6.46
CA LYS A 22 -5.74 12.91 -7.26
C LYS A 22 -4.41 12.16 -7.37
N ILE A 23 -3.97 11.46 -6.32
CA ILE A 23 -2.74 10.64 -6.35
C ILE A 23 -2.95 9.41 -7.24
N ILE A 24 -4.03 8.65 -7.03
CA ILE A 24 -4.38 7.48 -7.85
C ILE A 24 -4.39 7.84 -9.35
N ASN A 25 -5.02 8.95 -9.73
CA ASN A 25 -5.11 9.37 -11.12
C ASN A 25 -3.77 9.78 -11.75
N LYS A 26 -2.75 10.11 -10.93
CA LYS A 26 -1.41 10.44 -11.40
C LYS A 26 -0.49 9.23 -11.50
N ILE A 27 -0.84 8.11 -10.88
CA ILE A 27 -0.06 6.88 -11.00
C ILE A 27 -0.35 6.25 -12.36
N ILE A 28 0.71 6.20 -13.18
CA ILE A 28 0.72 5.51 -14.47
C ILE A 28 1.65 4.32 -14.29
N LEU A 29 1.07 3.12 -14.31
CA LEU A 29 1.84 1.89 -14.24
C LEU A 29 2.53 1.62 -15.58
N SER A 30 3.70 0.98 -15.54
CA SER A 30 4.37 0.52 -16.76
C SER A 30 3.57 -0.59 -17.46
N ASP A 31 3.70 -0.68 -18.78
CA ASP A 31 3.03 -1.73 -19.56
C ASP A 31 3.42 -3.14 -19.07
N GLU A 32 4.68 -3.32 -18.67
CA GLU A 32 5.17 -4.59 -18.11
C GLU A 32 4.41 -4.96 -16.83
N SER A 33 4.29 -4.02 -15.89
CA SER A 33 3.55 -4.24 -14.64
C SER A 33 2.07 -4.49 -14.89
N VAL A 34 1.45 -3.75 -15.81
CA VAL A 34 0.06 -3.96 -16.20
C VAL A 34 -0.14 -5.40 -16.71
N GLN A 35 0.74 -5.91 -17.56
CA GLN A 35 0.66 -7.30 -18.05
C GLN A 35 0.87 -8.31 -16.91
N LYS A 36 1.88 -8.11 -16.06
CA LYS A 36 2.13 -9.00 -14.91
C LYS A 36 0.93 -9.09 -13.98
N ILE A 37 0.34 -7.96 -13.61
CA ILE A 37 -0.84 -7.90 -12.74
C ILE A 37 -2.04 -8.58 -13.39
N LYS A 38 -2.34 -8.30 -14.67
CA LYS A 38 -3.45 -8.95 -15.39
C LYS A 38 -3.31 -10.47 -15.51
N ASN A 39 -2.07 -10.97 -15.57
CA ASN A 39 -1.79 -12.40 -15.71
C ASN A 39 -1.83 -13.18 -14.39
N ILE A 40 -2.01 -12.51 -13.24
CA ILE A 40 -2.19 -13.18 -11.95
C ILE A 40 -3.48 -14.01 -12.00
N ASN A 41 -3.36 -15.31 -11.82
CA ASN A 41 -4.48 -16.25 -11.96
C ASN A 41 -5.00 -16.82 -10.64
N LYS A 42 -4.27 -16.59 -9.55
CA LYS A 42 -4.64 -16.99 -8.20
C LYS A 42 -5.33 -15.82 -7.50
N GLU A 43 -6.28 -16.13 -6.63
CA GLU A 43 -6.87 -15.12 -5.73
C GLU A 43 -5.83 -14.67 -4.70
N ILE A 44 -5.61 -13.35 -4.62
CA ILE A 44 -4.74 -12.70 -3.65
C ILE A 44 -5.63 -11.85 -2.76
N LYS A 45 -5.57 -12.05 -1.43
CA LYS A 45 -6.27 -11.20 -0.47
C LYS A 45 -5.25 -10.40 0.33
N ILE A 46 -5.47 -9.09 0.37
CA ILE A 46 -4.61 -8.14 1.07
C ILE A 46 -5.46 -7.43 2.12
N LEU A 47 -4.99 -7.44 3.37
CA LEU A 47 -5.48 -6.51 4.39
C LEU A 47 -4.54 -5.31 4.44
N ALA A 48 -5.06 -4.15 4.08
CA ALA A 48 -4.39 -2.86 4.19
C ALA A 48 -4.84 -2.15 5.48
N VAL A 49 -3.95 -2.09 6.47
CA VAL A 49 -4.18 -1.29 7.67
C VAL A 49 -3.71 0.14 7.37
N ALA A 50 -4.66 1.03 7.13
CA ALA A 50 -4.41 2.34 6.57
C ALA A 50 -5.50 3.35 6.96
N GLU A 51 -5.12 4.63 7.04
CA GLU A 51 -6.04 5.74 7.35
C GLU A 51 -5.87 6.87 6.34
N ILE A 52 -6.98 7.48 5.91
CA ILE A 52 -7.02 8.42 4.76
C ILE A 52 -6.21 9.71 5.02
N TYR A 53 -6.14 10.15 6.27
CA TYR A 53 -5.38 11.34 6.66
C TYR A 53 -3.85 11.10 6.60
N CYS A 54 -3.39 9.85 6.66
CA CYS A 54 -1.98 9.50 6.67
C CYS A 54 -1.37 9.65 5.25
N PRO A 55 -0.37 10.52 5.03
CA PRO A 55 0.25 10.71 3.72
C PRO A 55 0.91 9.44 3.17
N ASP A 56 1.54 8.66 4.06
CA ASP A 56 2.24 7.43 3.69
C ASP A 56 1.24 6.35 3.25
N CYS A 57 0.09 6.28 3.91
CA CYS A 57 -1.02 5.41 3.51
C CYS A 57 -1.50 5.76 2.11
N ARG A 58 -1.70 7.05 1.82
CA ARG A 58 -2.18 7.47 0.52
C ARG A 58 -1.27 7.08 -0.64
N ALA A 59 0.04 7.18 -0.45
CA ALA A 59 1.02 6.75 -1.45
C ALA A 59 0.91 5.24 -1.73
N VAL A 60 0.88 4.41 -0.68
CA VAL A 60 0.84 2.94 -0.81
C VAL A 60 -0.52 2.44 -1.34
N VAL A 61 -1.62 2.91 -0.75
CA VAL A 61 -2.99 2.51 -1.12
C VAL A 61 -3.27 2.81 -2.59
N SER A 62 -2.70 3.88 -3.13
CA SER A 62 -2.90 4.22 -4.54
C SER A 62 -2.41 3.14 -5.51
N PHE A 63 -1.32 2.42 -5.18
CA PHE A 63 -0.86 1.28 -5.99
C PHE A 63 -1.79 0.09 -5.86
N LEU A 64 -2.22 -0.24 -4.64
CA LEU A 64 -3.11 -1.36 -4.39
C LEU A 64 -4.41 -1.22 -5.20
N GLU A 65 -5.04 -0.05 -5.15
CA GLU A 65 -6.26 0.21 -5.92
C GLU A 65 -6.04 0.09 -7.42
N LYS A 66 -4.91 0.58 -7.94
CA LYS A 66 -4.56 0.38 -9.36
C LYS A 66 -4.43 -1.11 -9.71
N PHE A 67 -3.90 -1.94 -8.82
CA PHE A 67 -3.79 -3.37 -9.07
C PHE A 67 -5.15 -4.07 -9.04
N ALA A 68 -6.01 -3.75 -8.08
CA ALA A 68 -7.36 -4.30 -7.99
C ALA A 68 -8.28 -3.83 -9.14
N GLU A 69 -8.10 -2.61 -9.65
CA GLU A 69 -8.77 -2.13 -10.87
C GLU A 69 -8.39 -2.96 -12.10
N LEU A 70 -7.15 -3.47 -12.16
CA LEU A 70 -6.62 -4.23 -13.30
C LEU A 70 -6.95 -5.72 -13.25
N ASN A 71 -7.11 -6.30 -12.07
CA ASN A 71 -7.35 -7.73 -11.89
C ASN A 71 -8.28 -7.98 -10.70
N ASP A 72 -9.46 -8.54 -10.99
CA ASP A 72 -10.49 -8.83 -10.00
C ASP A 72 -10.09 -9.92 -8.99
N LYS A 73 -9.02 -10.69 -9.24
CA LYS A 73 -8.47 -11.67 -8.29
C LYS A 73 -7.67 -11.04 -7.17
N ILE A 74 -7.31 -9.76 -7.27
CA ILE A 74 -6.63 -9.01 -6.21
C ILE A 74 -7.71 -8.33 -5.36
N LYS A 75 -7.97 -8.89 -4.19
CA LYS A 75 -8.97 -8.39 -3.23
C LYS A 75 -8.27 -7.62 -2.12
N ILE A 76 -8.67 -6.37 -1.92
CA ILE A 76 -8.13 -5.53 -0.86
C ILE A 76 -9.23 -5.21 0.13
N GLU A 77 -8.93 -5.43 1.40
CA GLU A 77 -9.75 -5.03 2.52
C GLU A 77 -9.00 -4.02 3.37
N TYR A 78 -9.74 -3.09 3.96
CA TYR A 78 -9.20 -2.03 4.78
C TYR A 78 -9.59 -2.19 6.25
N SER A 79 -8.69 -1.79 7.14
CA SER A 79 -8.96 -1.66 8.58
C SER A 79 -8.21 -0.45 9.14
N THR A 80 -8.77 0.18 10.17
CA THR A 80 -8.11 1.31 10.84
C THR A 80 -6.96 0.80 11.70
N ARG A 81 -6.08 1.73 12.11
CA ARG A 81 -5.00 1.41 13.03
C ARG A 81 -5.52 0.91 14.38
N GLU A 82 -6.64 1.45 14.81
CA GLU A 82 -7.30 1.08 16.06
C GLU A 82 -7.89 -0.32 15.99
N GLU A 83 -8.67 -0.63 14.95
CA GLU A 83 -9.29 -1.95 14.76
C GLU A 83 -8.25 -3.07 14.66
N ALA A 84 -7.12 -2.81 14.01
CA ALA A 84 -6.06 -3.79 13.79
C ALA A 84 -4.91 -3.70 14.82
N HIS A 85 -5.08 -2.97 15.93
CA HIS A 85 -3.99 -2.68 16.87
C HIS A 85 -3.26 -3.93 17.38
N GLU A 86 -4.00 -4.92 17.87
CA GLU A 86 -3.43 -6.17 18.37
C GLU A 86 -2.72 -6.98 17.27
N LEU A 87 -3.30 -7.00 16.07
CA LEU A 87 -2.72 -7.67 14.90
C LEU A 87 -1.38 -7.04 14.51
N LEU A 88 -1.33 -5.70 14.45
CA LEU A 88 -0.10 -4.97 14.13
C LEU A 88 1.00 -5.23 15.16
N LEU A 89 0.69 -5.13 16.45
CA LEU A 89 1.65 -5.39 17.52
C LEU A 89 2.18 -6.81 17.47
N LYS A 90 1.30 -7.79 17.27
CA LYS A 90 1.70 -9.20 17.18
C LYS A 90 2.60 -9.47 15.97
N ALA A 91 2.33 -8.82 14.84
CA ALA A 91 3.04 -9.10 13.59
C ALA A 91 4.33 -8.30 13.42
N THR A 92 4.39 -7.06 13.92
CA THR A 92 5.50 -6.13 13.66
C THR A 92 6.19 -5.63 14.94
N GLY A 93 5.66 -5.94 16.12
CA GLY A 93 6.12 -5.38 17.39
C GLY A 93 5.71 -3.92 17.63
N THR A 94 5.08 -3.28 16.64
CA THR A 94 4.63 -1.89 16.69
C THR A 94 3.25 -1.75 16.06
N ALA A 95 2.59 -0.61 16.22
CA ALA A 95 1.32 -0.34 15.57
C ALA A 95 1.49 0.76 14.51
N ARG A 96 2.30 0.52 13.48
CA ARG A 96 2.60 1.52 12.43
C ARG A 96 1.71 1.32 11.20
N ILE A 97 1.44 2.40 10.47
CA ILE A 97 0.65 2.40 9.23
C ILE A 97 1.35 3.20 8.12
N PRO A 98 1.16 2.88 6.84
CA PRO A 98 0.42 1.71 6.35
C PRO A 98 1.14 0.41 6.70
N THR A 99 0.37 -0.65 6.99
CA THR A 99 0.90 -2.01 7.07
C THR A 99 0.04 -2.92 6.21
N LEU A 100 0.69 -3.71 5.35
CA LEU A 100 0.01 -4.59 4.42
C LEU A 100 0.28 -6.05 4.77
N PHE A 101 -0.81 -6.81 4.83
CA PHE A 101 -0.79 -8.25 5.06
C PHE A 101 -1.30 -8.97 3.83
N ALA A 102 -0.58 -10.00 3.37
CA ALA A 102 -1.08 -10.94 2.38
C ALA A 102 -1.63 -12.20 3.08
N ASP A 103 -2.80 -12.67 2.66
CA ASP A 103 -3.34 -13.95 3.11
C ASP A 103 -2.78 -15.10 2.27
N ASN A 104 -2.00 -15.97 2.90
CA ASN A 104 -1.42 -17.15 2.28
C ASN A 104 -2.17 -18.45 2.66
N GLY A 105 -3.43 -18.34 3.13
CA GLY A 105 -4.33 -19.46 3.44
C GLY A 105 -4.11 -20.13 4.80
N ASN A 106 -2.91 -20.01 5.38
CA ASN A 106 -2.58 -20.56 6.71
C ASN A 106 -2.15 -19.48 7.72
N LYS A 107 -1.57 -18.37 7.24
CA LYS A 107 -1.07 -17.25 8.04
C LYS A 107 -1.11 -15.98 7.19
N SER A 108 -1.34 -14.84 7.83
CA SER A 108 -1.13 -13.52 7.22
C SER A 108 0.34 -13.15 7.29
N GLU A 109 0.94 -12.83 6.14
CA GLU A 109 2.33 -12.37 6.04
C GLU A 109 2.39 -10.86 5.89
N VAL A 110 3.20 -10.18 6.70
CA VAL A 110 3.46 -8.74 6.52
C VAL A 110 4.51 -8.56 5.43
N PHE A 111 4.16 -7.79 4.40
CA PHE A 111 5.09 -7.49 3.30
C PHE A 111 5.46 -6.01 3.18
N LEU A 112 4.73 -5.13 3.87
CA LEU A 112 5.05 -3.70 3.95
C LEU A 112 4.70 -3.16 5.34
N THR A 113 5.59 -2.33 5.90
CA THR A 113 5.36 -1.57 7.13
C THR A 113 5.94 -0.16 6.97
N GLU A 114 5.09 0.86 7.09
CA GLU A 114 5.33 2.30 6.82
C GLU A 114 5.74 2.62 5.38
N PHE A 115 6.87 2.07 4.93
CA PHE A 115 7.47 2.34 3.64
C PHE A 115 7.74 1.03 2.87
N PRO A 116 7.66 1.01 1.54
CA PRO A 116 8.21 -0.06 0.72
C PRO A 116 9.69 -0.30 1.01
N LYS A 117 10.19 -1.54 0.85
CA LYS A 117 11.57 -1.91 1.21
C LYS A 117 12.59 -1.09 0.45
N VAL A 118 12.32 -0.75 -0.81
CA VAL A 118 13.21 0.11 -1.61
C VAL A 118 13.36 1.50 -0.99
N VAL A 119 12.29 2.07 -0.45
CA VAL A 119 12.32 3.36 0.26
C VAL A 119 13.04 3.24 1.60
N GLN A 120 12.78 2.16 2.35
CA GLN A 120 13.50 1.89 3.62
C GLN A 120 15.01 1.77 3.40
N LYS A 121 15.41 1.15 2.29
CA LYS A 121 16.83 1.03 1.89
C LYS A 121 17.45 2.42 1.67
N HIS A 122 16.82 3.27 0.85
CA HIS A 122 17.29 4.65 0.65
C HIS A 122 17.43 5.41 1.97
N MET A 123 16.45 5.28 2.88
CA MET A 123 16.46 5.91 4.21
C MET A 123 17.59 5.39 5.11
N SER A 124 17.90 4.09 5.02
CA SER A 124 18.96 3.46 5.83
C SER A 124 20.35 3.80 5.32
N GLU A 125 20.51 3.91 4.00
CA GLU A 125 21.77 4.27 3.36
C GLU A 125 22.10 5.76 3.48
N ASN A 126 21.09 6.63 3.61
CA ASN A 126 21.23 8.09 3.69
C ASN A 126 20.38 8.66 4.85
N PRO A 127 20.71 8.32 6.11
CA PRO A 127 19.89 8.70 7.27
C PRO A 127 19.75 10.22 7.44
N GLU A 128 20.74 11.00 7.00
CA GLU A 128 20.70 12.47 7.01
C GLU A 128 19.71 13.07 6.01
N GLN A 129 19.27 12.29 5.02
CA GLN A 129 18.28 12.68 4.01
C GLN A 129 16.89 12.10 4.28
N PHE A 130 16.65 11.55 5.48
CA PHE A 130 15.39 10.86 5.82
C PHE A 130 14.13 11.65 5.42
N ASP A 131 14.06 12.94 5.79
CA ASP A 131 12.89 13.78 5.49
C ASP A 131 12.74 14.05 3.99
N GLU A 132 13.85 14.21 3.26
CA GLU A 132 13.81 14.40 1.81
C GLU A 132 13.35 13.12 1.11
N ILE A 133 13.88 11.96 1.52
CA ILE A 133 13.48 10.65 0.99
C ILE A 133 12.01 10.40 1.28
N LYS A 134 11.54 10.71 2.49
CA LYS A 134 10.12 10.62 2.86
C LYS A 134 9.24 11.54 2.00
N TYR A 135 9.68 12.77 1.74
CA TYR A 135 8.99 13.69 0.84
C TYR A 135 8.96 13.16 -0.60
N ASN A 136 10.10 12.67 -1.11
CA ASN A 136 10.25 12.09 -2.43
C ASN A 136 9.36 10.84 -2.62
N PHE A 137 9.23 10.01 -1.60
CA PHE A 137 8.26 8.91 -1.56
C PHE A 137 6.82 9.41 -1.70
N ARG A 138 6.41 10.37 -0.86
CA ARG A 138 5.03 10.90 -0.86
C ARG A 138 4.66 11.63 -2.15
N THR A 139 5.65 12.21 -2.83
CA THR A 139 5.47 12.94 -4.10
C THR A 139 5.66 12.07 -5.34
N GLY A 140 6.01 10.79 -5.15
CA GLY A 140 6.05 9.78 -6.19
C GLY A 140 7.36 9.67 -6.96
N LYS A 141 8.46 10.26 -6.47
CA LYS A 141 9.79 10.14 -7.09
C LYS A 141 10.28 8.69 -7.17
N PHE A 142 9.86 7.85 -6.22
CA PHE A 142 10.18 6.42 -6.17
C PHE A 142 9.09 5.51 -6.79
N ASN A 143 8.09 6.08 -7.47
CA ASN A 143 6.93 5.30 -7.94
C ASN A 143 7.31 4.09 -8.79
N LYS A 144 8.30 4.24 -9.67
CA LYS A 144 8.77 3.14 -10.53
C LYS A 144 9.34 1.98 -9.71
N GLU A 145 10.23 2.28 -8.75
CA GLU A 145 10.85 1.26 -7.90
C GLU A 145 9.82 0.58 -6.98
N ILE A 146 8.87 1.37 -6.45
CA ILE A 146 7.78 0.86 -5.59
C ILE A 146 6.83 -0.03 -6.39
N GLU A 147 6.47 0.38 -7.59
CA GLU A 147 5.67 -0.41 -8.53
C GLU A 147 6.34 -1.76 -8.79
N GLU A 148 7.62 -1.76 -9.18
CA GLU A 148 8.38 -2.98 -9.46
C GLU A 148 8.45 -3.91 -8.24
N GLU A 149 8.69 -3.35 -7.04
CA GLU A 149 8.71 -4.10 -5.79
C GLU A 149 7.36 -4.77 -5.49
N LEU A 150 6.28 -3.99 -5.51
CA LEU A 150 4.94 -4.48 -5.17
C LEU A 150 4.45 -5.50 -6.20
N VAL A 151 4.63 -5.25 -7.50
CA VAL A 151 4.24 -6.19 -8.56
C VAL A 151 5.03 -7.50 -8.44
N SER A 152 6.34 -7.42 -8.18
CA SER A 152 7.17 -8.62 -8.00
C SER A 152 6.71 -9.44 -6.81
N TYR A 153 6.34 -8.78 -5.70
CA TYR A 153 5.77 -9.46 -4.54
C TYR A 153 4.45 -10.16 -4.89
N LEU A 154 3.50 -9.45 -5.50
CA LEU A 154 2.18 -10.03 -5.83
C LEU A 154 2.26 -11.21 -6.80
N VAL A 155 3.18 -11.16 -7.77
CA VAL A 155 3.41 -12.28 -8.71
C VAL A 155 4.01 -13.50 -8.01
N SER A 156 4.69 -13.32 -6.88
CA SER A 156 5.32 -14.41 -6.12
C SER A 156 4.39 -15.16 -5.16
N LEU A 157 3.18 -14.63 -4.92
CA LEU A 157 2.16 -15.21 -4.02
C LEU A 157 1.43 -16.40 -4.64
#